data_AF-A0A6B1AFQ5-F1
#
_entry.id   AF-A0A6B1AFQ5-F1
#
_cell.length_a   1.000
_cell.length_b   1.000
_cell.length_c   1.000
_cell.angle_alpha   90.00
_cell.angle_beta   90.00
_cell.angle_gamma   90.00
#
_symmetry.space_group_name_H-M   'P 1'
#
loop_
_entity.id
_entity.type
_entity.pdbx_description
1 polymer ?
#
loop_
_entity_poly.entity_id
_entity_poly.type
_entity_poly.pdbx_seq_one_letter_code
_entity_poly.pdbx_strand_id
1 'polypeptide(L)'
;LCAAGRPAVLVPLPTYAGGHQLTNARALAEAGAAEVREEGELEAGELWSLCRAILTDDARLARMAEAAAGRGRPDAALDIAREILTLLDRRAA
;
A
#
# COMPACT_ATOMS: atom_id res chain seq x y z
N LEU A 1 0.21 6.49 -1.51
CA LEU A 1 1.36 5.82 -2.15
C LEU A 1 0.98 5.17 -3.48
N CYS A 2 -0.02 4.28 -3.53
CA CYS A 2 -0.39 3.56 -4.76
C CYS A 2 -0.85 4.48 -5.90
N ALA A 3 -1.70 5.46 -5.60
CA ALA A 3 -2.16 6.45 -6.60
C ALA A 3 -1.02 7.28 -7.22
N ALA A 4 0.11 7.40 -6.53
CA ALA A 4 1.29 8.12 -6.99
C ALA A 4 2.42 7.18 -7.46
N GLY A 5 2.18 5.86 -7.52
CA GLY A 5 3.20 4.87 -7.89
C GLY A 5 4.44 4.89 -6.98
N ARG A 6 4.28 5.24 -5.70
CA ARG A 6 5.44 5.40 -4.79
C ARG A 6 5.72 4.13 -4.00
N PRO A 7 6.94 3.58 -4.07
CA PRO A 7 7.43 2.57 -3.13
C PRO A 7 7.31 3.07 -1.68
N ALA A 8 7.15 2.14 -0.74
CA ALA A 8 7.06 2.48 0.67
C ALA A 8 7.87 1.54 1.58
N VAL A 9 8.37 2.08 2.67
CA VAL A 9 8.73 1.32 3.88
C VAL A 9 7.63 1.60 4.89
N LEU A 10 6.93 0.55 5.32
CA LEU A 10 5.79 0.65 6.22
C LEU A 10 6.16 0.08 7.58
N VAL A 11 5.88 0.86 8.63
CA VAL A 11 6.11 0.49 10.03
C VAL A 11 4.77 0.52 10.75
N PRO A 12 4.00 -0.59 10.76
CA PRO A 12 2.69 -0.63 11.39
C PRO A 12 2.80 -0.48 12.90
N LEU A 13 1.90 0.30 13.49
CA LEU A 13 1.82 0.50 14.93
C LEU A 13 1.26 -0.77 15.62
N PRO A 14 1.93 -1.32 16.64
CA PRO A 14 1.53 -2.58 17.30
C PRO A 14 0.28 -2.42 18.17
N THR A 15 0.00 -1.21 18.67
CA THR A 15 -1.09 -0.93 19.63
C THR A 15 -2.43 -0.61 18.98
N TYR A 16 -2.52 -0.57 17.64
CA TYR A 16 -3.78 -0.32 16.97
C TYR A 16 -4.64 -1.59 16.97
N ALA A 17 -5.64 -1.60 17.87
CA ALA A 17 -6.54 -2.73 18.15
C ALA A 17 -7.26 -3.36 16.94
N GLY A 18 -7.23 -2.72 15.76
CA GLY A 18 -7.87 -3.22 14.55
C GLY A 18 -6.99 -4.11 13.65
N GLY A 19 -5.66 -4.14 13.82
CA GLY A 19 -4.74 -4.94 12.96
C GLY A 19 -4.74 -4.61 11.46
N HIS A 20 -5.66 -3.77 10.98
CA HIS A 20 -5.87 -3.45 9.58
C HIS A 20 -4.68 -2.75 8.92
N GLN A 21 -3.88 -1.99 9.69
CA GLN A 21 -2.65 -1.40 9.16
C GLN A 21 -1.67 -2.48 8.70
N LEU A 22 -1.48 -3.52 9.51
CA LEU A 22 -0.59 -4.63 9.19
C LEU A 22 -1.10 -5.41 7.98
N THR A 23 -2.42 -5.64 7.90
CA THR A 23 -3.04 -6.27 6.72
C THR A 23 -2.79 -5.48 5.44
N ASN A 24 -3.00 -4.16 5.47
CA ASN A 24 -2.73 -3.30 4.32
C ASN A 24 -1.23 -3.28 3.96
N ALA A 25 -0.35 -3.26 4.95
CA ALA A 25 1.09 -3.28 4.75
C ALA A 25 1.56 -4.59 4.10
N ARG A 26 1.11 -5.75 4.62
CA ARG A 26 1.38 -7.07 4.05
C ARG A 26 0.86 -7.20 2.62
N ALA A 27 -0.35 -6.72 2.36
CA ALA A 27 -0.94 -6.74 1.01
C ALA A 27 -0.19 -5.88 -0.02
N LEU A 28 0.61 -4.90 0.42
CA LEU A 28 1.52 -4.13 -0.43
C LEU A 28 2.89 -4.80 -0.57
N ALA A 29 3.39 -5.42 0.50
CA ALA A 29 4.63 -6.19 0.46
C ALA A 29 4.54 -7.42 -0.45
N GLU A 30 3.45 -8.17 -0.35
CA GLU A 30 3.16 -9.32 -1.23
C GLU A 30 3.06 -8.90 -2.71
N ALA A 31 2.60 -7.67 -2.97
CA ALA A 31 2.58 -7.12 -4.33
C ALA A 31 3.96 -6.61 -4.79
N GLY A 32 4.98 -6.62 -3.92
CA GLY A 32 6.30 -6.05 -4.20
C GLY A 32 6.35 -4.52 -4.15
N ALA A 33 5.30 -3.86 -3.66
CA ALA A 33 5.19 -2.40 -3.61
C ALA A 33 5.81 -1.77 -2.35
N ALA A 34 6.03 -2.57 -1.31
CA ALA A 34 6.51 -2.08 -0.03
C ALA A 34 7.41 -3.08 0.71
N GLU A 35 8.25 -2.56 1.59
CA GLU A 35 8.88 -3.31 2.67
C GLU A 35 8.11 -3.06 3.97
N VAL A 36 7.99 -4.08 4.83
CA VAL A 36 7.31 -3.96 6.12
C VAL A 36 8.30 -4.30 7.22
N ARG A 37 8.32 -3.51 8.28
CA ARG A 37 9.03 -3.78 9.53
C ARG A 37 8.08 -3.54 10.68
N GLU A 38 8.02 -4.45 11.64
CA GLU A 38 7.23 -4.22 12.84
C GLU A 38 8.00 -3.25 13.77
N GLU A 39 7.30 -2.34 14.44
CA GLU A 39 7.95 -1.29 15.23
C GLU A 39 8.90 -1.84 16.31
N GLY A 40 8.53 -2.98 16.92
CA GLY A 40 9.37 -3.64 17.93
C GLY A 40 10.59 -4.38 17.37
N GLU A 41 10.68 -4.54 16.06
CA GLU A 41 11.81 -5.20 15.37
C GLU A 41 12.80 -4.20 14.77
N LEU A 42 12.48 -2.90 14.76
CA LEU A 42 13.33 -1.87 14.17
C LEU A 42 14.42 -1.43 15.13
N GLU A 43 15.65 -1.75 14.77
CA GLU A 43 16.85 -1.25 15.45
C GLU A 43 17.29 0.11 14.90
N ALA A 44 18.05 0.83 15.72
CA ALA A 44 18.57 2.14 15.34
C ALA A 44 19.40 2.06 14.04
N GLY A 45 19.00 2.84 13.04
CA GLY A 45 19.69 2.92 11.74
C GLY A 45 19.24 1.90 10.70
N GLU A 46 18.40 0.91 11.04
CA GLU A 46 17.87 -0.04 10.05
C GLU A 46 16.95 0.63 9.04
N LEU A 47 16.09 1.54 9.49
CA LEU A 47 15.21 2.30 8.59
C LEU A 47 16.01 3.09 7.56
N TRP A 48 17.08 3.75 7.98
CA TRP A 48 17.99 4.46 7.08
C TRP A 48 18.65 3.51 6.08
N SER A 49 19.14 2.38 6.55
CA SER A 49 19.83 1.38 5.73
C SER A 49 18.88 0.78 4.68
N LEU A 50 17.63 0.52 5.05
CA LEU A 50 16.60 0.02 4.16
C LEU A 50 16.22 1.05 3.09
N CYS A 51 15.97 2.30 3.49
CA CYS A 51 15.70 3.39 2.55
C CYS A 51 16.87 3.59 1.57
N ARG A 52 18.11 3.59 2.05
CA ARG A 52 19.32 3.64 1.22
C ARG A 52 19.36 2.50 0.22
N ALA A 53 19.19 1.26 0.68
CA ALA A 53 19.25 0.08 -0.19
C ALA A 53 18.20 0.09 -1.30
N ILE A 54 17.01 0.64 -1.04
CA ILE A 54 15.97 0.82 -2.07
C ILE A 54 16.34 1.94 -3.04
N LEU A 55 16.79 3.09 -2.51
CA LEU A 55 17.08 4.28 -3.32
C LEU A 55 18.36 4.16 -4.17
N THR A 56 19.30 3.29 -3.82
CA THR A 56 20.54 3.07 -4.59
C THR A 56 20.44 1.90 -5.57
N ASP A 57 19.31 1.20 -5.62
CA ASP A 57 19.03 0.14 -6.58
C ASP A 57 17.89 0.59 -7.49
N ASP A 58 18.25 1.27 -8.59
CA ASP A 58 17.29 1.84 -9.55
C ASP A 58 16.33 0.78 -10.10
N ALA A 59 16.82 -0.44 -10.33
CA ALA A 59 16.01 -1.52 -10.86
C ALA A 59 14.96 -1.98 -9.84
N ARG A 60 15.35 -2.13 -8.56
CA ARG A 60 14.41 -2.42 -7.48
C ARG A 60 13.41 -1.27 -7.29
N LEU A 61 13.88 -0.04 -7.25
CA LEU A 61 13.04 1.14 -7.07
C LEU A 61 11.96 1.22 -8.16
N ALA A 62 12.34 1.01 -9.42
CA ALA A 62 11.42 0.99 -10.56
C ALA A 62 10.38 -0.14 -10.44
N ARG A 63 10.80 -1.37 -10.12
CA ARG A 63 9.87 -2.50 -9.91
C ARG A 63 8.88 -2.23 -8.79
N MET A 64 9.34 -1.68 -7.67
CA MET A 64 8.45 -1.34 -6.55
C MET A 64 7.48 -0.22 -6.91
N ALA A 65 7.90 0.76 -7.72
CA ALA A 65 7.06 1.86 -8.16
C ALA A 65 5.93 1.38 -9.09
N GLU A 66 6.27 0.51 -10.05
CA GLU A 66 5.32 -0.15 -10.93
C GLU A 66 4.32 -1.01 -10.15
N ALA A 67 4.83 -1.82 -9.21
CA ALA A 67 3.99 -2.60 -8.30
C ALA A 67 3.02 -1.71 -7.49
N ALA A 68 3.51 -0.60 -6.94
CA ALA A 68 2.67 0.34 -6.19
C ALA A 68 1.60 0.98 -7.08
N ALA A 69 1.95 1.38 -8.30
CA ALA A 69 1.02 1.94 -9.27
C ALA A 69 -0.08 0.93 -9.65
N GLY A 70 0.28 -0.34 -9.86
CA GLY A 70 -0.65 -1.43 -10.16
C GLY A 70 -1.66 -1.73 -9.05
N ARG A 71 -1.42 -1.26 -7.81
CA ARG A 71 -2.38 -1.35 -6.69
C ARG A 71 -3.30 -0.14 -6.60
N GLY A 72 -3.07 0.91 -7.38
CA GLY A 72 -3.94 2.08 -7.47
C GLY A 72 -5.27 1.73 -8.14
N ARG A 73 -6.36 2.32 -7.65
CA ARG A 73 -7.69 2.25 -8.27
C ARG A 73 -8.18 3.68 -8.55
N PRO A 74 -7.71 4.33 -9.63
CA PRO A 74 -8.03 5.74 -9.91
C PRO A 74 -9.54 5.97 -10.08
N ASP A 75 -10.26 5.00 -10.64
CA ASP A 75 -11.69 5.09 -10.91
C ASP A 75 -12.57 4.58 -9.76
N ALA A 76 -12.00 4.20 -8.61
CA ALA A 76 -12.75 3.56 -7.52
C ALA A 76 -13.98 4.37 -7.07
N ALA A 77 -13.85 5.69 -6.98
CA ALA A 77 -14.97 6.55 -6.59
C ALA A 77 -16.10 6.52 -7.63
N LEU A 78 -15.75 6.53 -8.93
CA LEU A 78 -16.71 6.48 -10.02
C LEU A 78 -17.42 5.11 -10.07
N ASP A 79 -16.66 4.03 -9.91
CA ASP A 79 -17.21 2.67 -9.91
C ASP A 79 -18.16 2.46 -8.73
N ILE A 80 -17.81 2.95 -7.54
CA ILE A 80 -18.70 2.91 -6.37
C ILE A 80 -19.98 3.71 -6.63
N ALA A 81 -19.87 4.92 -7.20
CA ALA A 81 -21.04 5.74 -7.51
C ALA A 81 -21.98 5.05 -8.51
N ARG A 82 -21.43 4.41 -9.56
CA ARG A 82 -22.20 3.62 -10.53
C ARG A 82 -22.91 2.45 -9.89
N GLU A 83 -22.25 1.72 -9.00
CA GLU A 83 -22.85 0.58 -8.31
C GLU A 83 -24.01 1.02 -7.40
N ILE A 84 -23.85 2.13 -6.68
CA ILE A 84 -24.91 2.70 -5.84
C ILE A 84 -26.16 3.02 -6.68
N LEU A 85 -26.00 3.69 -7.83
CA LEU A 85 -27.12 4.01 -8.72
C LEU A 85 -27.81 2.75 -9.24
N THR A 86 -27.03 1.76 -9.65
CA THR A 86 -27.55 0.45 -10.13
C THR A 86 -28.39 -0.25 -9.06
N LEU A 87 -27.97 -0.21 -7.80
CA LEU A 87 -28.71 -0.81 -6.69
C LEU A 87 -30.01 -0.06 -6.37
N LEU A 88 -30.05 1.26 -6.55
CA LEU A 88 -31.26 2.06 -6.35
C LEU A 88 -32.31 1.75 -7.44
N ASP A 89 -31.89 1.65 -8.70
CA ASP A 89 -32.79 1.34 -9.82
C ASP A 89 -33.43 -0.06 -9.66
N ARG A 90 -32.65 -1.05 -9.21
CA ARG A 90 -33.15 -2.42 -8.95
C ARG A 90 -34.16 -2.51 -7.80
N ARG A 91 -34.11 -1.57 -6.86
CA ARG A 91 -35.05 -1.53 -5.72
C ARG A 91 -36.36 -0.81 -6.07
N ALA A 92 -36.35 0.02 -7.11
CA ALA A 92 -37.53 0.73 -7.58
C ALA A 92 -38.37 -0.08 -8.60
N ALA A 93 -37.80 -1.15 -9.17
CA ALA A 93 -38.46 -2.13 -10.02
C ALA A 93 -39.09 -3.27 -9.20
#